data_AF-A0A3S3LVX2-F1
#
_entry.id   AF-A0A3S3LVX2-F1
#
_cell.length_a   1.000
_cell.length_b   1.000
_cell.length_c   1.000
_cell.angle_alpha   90.00
_cell.angle_beta   90.00
_cell.angle_gamma   90.00
#
_symmetry.space_group_name_H-M   'P 1'
#
loop_
_entity.id
_entity.type
_entity.pdbx_description
1 polymer ?
#
loop_
_entity_poly.entity_id
_entity_poly.type
_entity_poly.pdbx_seq_one_letter_code
_entity_poly.pdbx_strand_id
1 'polypeptide(L)'
;MTGLQLFWFIIVGVLFSGFFFLEGFDYGVGMSAITIAKDKREVEQAIGSIGPVWDLNEVWLLTAGGAMFASFPYWYASLFSGFYLILFLILVGLIFRGVTFEFRHHSHTEKGKMLWTKVLGVASFAIPFLFGLMFTSMIQGVPMDAKGNVTATFATYVNFLSVVGGVAVMLLAWLHGLNYLALKTEGALRERAAKIANILYFVLYAGEVVFAVLLAIFTDFFEKHFIGTLVLLALIVILTLVAHLSVRAGKEMSAFLASGLTFIALVALIFQGIFPRVMIATNPAHSILIKNASSTGYTLKTMTIITLVILPFVLIYMGWTYFIFRKRIKK
;
A
#
# COMPACT_ATOMS: atom_id res chain seq x y z
N MET A 1 11.27 25.68 6.87
CA MET A 1 10.69 24.83 5.81
C MET A 1 9.88 25.75 4.91
N THR A 2 10.04 25.66 3.59
CA THR A 2 9.28 26.48 2.63
C THR A 2 7.92 25.85 2.35
N GLY A 3 6.97 26.63 1.81
CA GLY A 3 5.65 26.10 1.41
C GLY A 3 5.76 24.99 0.36
N LEU A 4 6.70 25.11 -0.59
CA LEU A 4 6.95 24.09 -1.62
C LEU A 4 7.50 22.79 -1.03
N GLN A 5 8.37 22.86 -0.01
CA GLN A 5 8.85 21.67 0.69
C GLN A 5 7.70 20.92 1.38
N LEU A 6 6.82 21.65 2.07
CA LEU A 6 5.64 21.06 2.71
C LEU A 6 4.68 20.47 1.68
N PHE A 7 4.40 21.21 0.60
CA PHE A 7 3.54 20.75 -0.49
C PHE A 7 4.04 19.41 -1.06
N TRP A 8 5.32 19.30 -1.40
CA TRP A 8 5.86 18.06 -1.95
C TRP A 8 5.88 16.91 -0.95
N PHE A 9 6.09 17.17 0.34
CA PHE A 9 5.96 16.15 1.38
C PHE A 9 4.54 15.55 1.40
N ILE A 10 3.52 16.42 1.32
CA ILE A 10 2.11 16.01 1.26
C ILE A 10 1.83 15.25 -0.05
N ILE A 11 2.33 15.73 -1.19
CA ILE A 11 2.13 15.06 -2.49
C ILE A 11 2.73 13.64 -2.48
N VAL A 12 3.92 13.44 -1.91
CA VAL A 12 4.48 12.08 -1.77
C VAL A 12 3.57 11.20 -0.92
N GLY A 13 3.01 11.72 0.19
CA GLY A 13 2.03 10.99 0.99
C GLY A 13 0.74 10.65 0.23
N VAL A 14 0.24 11.58 -0.60
CA VAL A 14 -0.93 11.35 -1.48
C VAL A 14 -0.62 10.28 -2.54
N LEU A 15 0.57 10.27 -3.12
CA LEU A 15 0.97 9.26 -4.11
C LEU A 15 1.03 7.87 -3.49
N PHE A 16 1.61 7.72 -2.29
CA PHE A 16 1.57 6.43 -1.58
C PHE A 16 0.16 6.05 -1.13
N SER A 17 -0.68 7.02 -0.73
CA SER A 17 -2.08 6.77 -0.38
C SER A 17 -2.86 6.23 -1.57
N GLY A 18 -2.69 6.85 -2.74
CA GLY A 18 -3.29 6.39 -3.99
C GLY A 18 -2.78 5.02 -4.42
N PHE A 19 -1.46 4.79 -4.32
CA PHE A 19 -0.86 3.46 -4.56
C PHE A 19 -1.50 2.39 -3.68
N PHE A 20 -1.54 2.54 -2.35
CA PHE A 20 -2.10 1.51 -1.49
C PHE A 20 -3.62 1.34 -1.65
N PHE A 21 -4.35 2.42 -1.97
CA PHE A 21 -5.76 2.33 -2.31
C PHE A 21 -5.97 1.49 -3.59
N LEU A 22 -5.21 1.78 -4.64
CA LEU A 22 -5.43 1.17 -5.96
C LEU A 22 -4.80 -0.21 -6.08
N GLU A 23 -3.55 -0.34 -5.66
CA GLU A 23 -2.81 -1.60 -5.72
C GLU A 23 -3.24 -2.58 -4.64
N GLY A 24 -3.71 -2.06 -3.49
CA GLY A 24 -4.07 -2.89 -2.35
C GLY A 24 -5.12 -3.93 -2.71
N PHE A 25 -6.10 -3.57 -3.55
CA PHE A 25 -7.10 -4.54 -3.98
C PHE A 25 -6.57 -5.49 -5.07
N ASP A 26 -5.63 -5.06 -5.93
CA ASP A 26 -4.99 -5.94 -6.91
C ASP A 26 -4.21 -7.06 -6.22
N TYR A 27 -3.46 -6.71 -5.16
CA TYR A 27 -2.80 -7.69 -4.31
C TYR A 27 -3.81 -8.63 -3.63
N GLY A 28 -4.90 -8.07 -3.08
CA GLY A 28 -5.92 -8.89 -2.45
C GLY A 28 -6.64 -9.85 -3.41
N VAL A 29 -6.88 -9.43 -4.65
CA VAL A 29 -7.43 -10.28 -5.72
C VAL A 29 -6.43 -11.37 -6.11
N GLY A 30 -5.15 -11.03 -6.26
CA GLY A 30 -4.09 -11.99 -6.56
C GLY A 30 -3.94 -13.09 -5.50
N MET A 31 -3.98 -12.73 -4.22
CA MET A 31 -4.02 -13.70 -3.10
C MET A 31 -5.30 -14.55 -3.14
N SER A 32 -6.45 -13.93 -3.46
CA SER A 32 -7.74 -14.60 -3.53
C SER A 32 -7.81 -15.67 -4.64
N ALA A 33 -7.07 -15.48 -5.73
CA ALA A 33 -6.99 -16.44 -6.84
C ALA A 33 -6.50 -17.83 -6.41
N ILE A 34 -5.73 -17.95 -5.32
CA ILE A 34 -5.26 -19.24 -4.79
C ILE A 34 -5.88 -19.63 -3.45
N THR A 35 -6.54 -18.70 -2.74
CA THR A 35 -7.07 -18.95 -1.39
C THR A 35 -8.58 -19.15 -1.35
N ILE A 36 -9.35 -18.49 -2.22
CA ILE A 36 -10.83 -18.54 -2.17
C ILE A 36 -11.47 -19.14 -3.42
N ALA A 37 -10.84 -18.99 -4.58
CA ALA A 37 -11.36 -19.53 -5.84
C ALA A 37 -11.32 -21.07 -5.81
N LYS A 38 -12.44 -21.72 -6.12
CA LYS A 38 -12.56 -23.19 -6.02
C LYS A 38 -12.36 -23.94 -7.33
N ASP A 39 -12.52 -23.25 -8.45
CA ASP A 39 -12.35 -23.84 -9.77
C ASP A 39 -11.72 -22.86 -10.75
N LYS A 40 -11.35 -23.36 -11.92
CA LYS A 40 -10.63 -22.61 -12.95
C LYS A 40 -11.38 -21.36 -13.41
N ARG A 41 -12.71 -21.43 -13.50
CA ARG A 41 -13.52 -20.29 -13.92
C ARG A 41 -13.59 -19.24 -12.82
N GLU A 42 -13.65 -19.64 -11.55
CA GLU A 42 -13.53 -18.68 -10.44
C GLU A 42 -12.15 -18.00 -10.40
N VAL A 43 -11.07 -18.72 -10.74
CA VAL A 43 -9.72 -18.13 -10.87
C VAL A 43 -9.69 -17.10 -12.00
N GLU A 44 -10.26 -17.44 -13.16
CA GLU A 44 -10.34 -16.52 -14.31
C GLU A 44 -11.23 -15.30 -14.01
N GLN A 45 -12.35 -15.50 -13.32
CA GLN A 45 -13.24 -14.43 -12.88
C GLN A 45 -12.52 -13.47 -11.91
N ALA A 46 -11.73 -14.00 -10.97
CA ALA A 46 -10.94 -13.19 -10.04
C ALA A 46 -9.85 -12.39 -10.76
N ILE A 47 -8.97 -13.05 -11.52
CA ILE A 47 -7.86 -12.39 -12.24
C ILE A 47 -8.40 -11.41 -13.29
N GLY A 48 -9.46 -11.77 -14.00
CA GLY A 48 -10.11 -10.91 -14.99
C GLY A 48 -10.69 -9.63 -14.40
N SER A 49 -11.00 -9.61 -13.09
CA SER A 49 -11.54 -8.42 -12.41
C SER A 49 -10.57 -7.25 -12.36
N ILE A 50 -9.27 -7.54 -12.35
CA ILE A 50 -8.19 -6.55 -12.27
C ILE A 50 -7.41 -6.39 -13.57
N GLY A 51 -7.54 -7.33 -14.51
CA GLY A 51 -6.82 -7.34 -15.79
C GLY A 51 -6.78 -5.99 -16.54
N PRO A 52 -7.88 -5.23 -16.64
CA PRO A 52 -7.88 -3.95 -17.36
C PRO A 52 -7.26 -2.75 -16.61
N VAL A 53 -6.97 -2.87 -15.31
CA VAL A 53 -6.61 -1.72 -14.45
C VAL A 53 -5.32 -1.90 -13.66
N TRP A 54 -4.84 -3.13 -13.45
CA TRP A 54 -3.69 -3.37 -12.58
C TRP A 54 -2.43 -2.60 -12.99
N ASP A 55 -2.13 -2.55 -14.29
CA ASP A 55 -0.94 -1.86 -14.81
C ASP A 55 -1.04 -0.33 -14.61
N LEU A 56 -2.25 0.22 -14.67
CA LEU A 56 -2.49 1.64 -14.38
C LEU A 56 -2.30 1.97 -12.90
N ASN A 57 -2.68 1.05 -12.02
CA ASN A 57 -2.54 1.22 -10.58
C ASN A 57 -1.05 1.22 -10.18
N GLU A 58 -0.25 0.34 -10.78
CA GLU A 58 1.18 0.17 -10.45
C GLU A 58 2.00 1.45 -10.73
N VAL A 59 1.58 2.27 -11.70
CA VAL A 59 2.22 3.55 -12.03
C VAL A 59 2.24 4.52 -10.85
N TRP A 60 1.31 4.40 -9.89
CA TRP A 60 1.32 5.23 -8.68
C TRP A 60 2.56 4.99 -7.82
N LEU A 61 3.05 3.75 -7.73
CA LEU A 61 4.30 3.43 -7.02
C LEU A 61 5.51 4.04 -7.73
N LEU A 62 5.57 3.90 -9.05
CA LEU A 62 6.65 4.47 -9.86
C LEU A 62 6.69 5.99 -9.73
N THR A 63 5.51 6.62 -9.75
CA THR A 63 5.36 8.07 -9.59
C THR A 63 5.72 8.51 -8.17
N ALA A 64 5.34 7.75 -7.13
CA ALA A 64 5.75 8.01 -5.76
C ALA A 64 7.29 7.98 -5.62
N GLY A 65 7.93 6.93 -6.12
CA GLY A 65 9.39 6.80 -6.12
C GLY A 65 10.10 7.90 -6.92
N GLY A 66 9.60 8.22 -8.12
CA GLY A 66 10.12 9.30 -8.96
C GLY A 66 9.93 10.68 -8.33
N ALA A 67 8.78 10.93 -7.71
CA ALA A 67 8.51 12.16 -6.97
C ALA A 67 9.44 12.29 -5.75
N MET A 68 9.69 11.21 -5.01
CA MET A 68 10.68 11.20 -3.93
C MET A 68 12.08 11.52 -4.45
N PHE A 69 12.52 10.87 -5.53
CA PHE A 69 13.82 11.13 -6.14
C PHE A 69 13.97 12.60 -6.56
N ALA A 70 12.94 13.18 -7.18
CA ALA A 70 13.01 14.52 -7.73
C ALA A 70 12.78 15.64 -6.69
N SER A 71 11.94 15.40 -5.68
CA SER A 71 11.61 16.39 -4.64
C SER A 71 12.44 16.25 -3.35
N PHE A 72 12.81 15.03 -2.97
CA PHE A 72 13.59 14.70 -1.76
C PHE A 72 14.72 13.70 -2.06
N PRO A 73 15.71 14.06 -2.91
CA PRO A 73 16.74 13.13 -3.37
C PRO A 73 17.55 12.50 -2.23
N TYR A 74 17.78 13.24 -1.15
CA TYR A 74 18.54 12.73 -0.01
C TYR A 74 17.74 11.71 0.83
N TRP A 75 16.42 11.92 0.96
CA TRP A 75 15.52 10.92 1.54
C TRP A 75 15.49 9.67 0.68
N TYR A 76 15.31 9.84 -0.64
CA TYR A 76 15.31 8.75 -1.61
C TYR A 76 16.59 7.92 -1.49
N ALA A 77 17.77 8.55 -1.53
CA ALA A 77 19.05 7.85 -1.46
C ALA A 77 19.22 7.05 -0.16
N SER A 78 18.89 7.65 0.98
CA SER A 78 19.05 7.01 2.30
C SER A 78 18.07 5.85 2.48
N LEU A 79 16.82 6.01 2.03
CA LEU A 79 15.81 4.94 2.07
C LEU A 79 16.17 3.77 1.15
N PHE A 80 16.50 4.05 -0.12
CA PHE A 80 16.76 3.00 -1.10
C PHE A 80 18.05 2.23 -0.85
N SER A 81 19.10 2.90 -0.35
CA SER A 81 20.33 2.22 0.07
C SER A 81 20.15 1.49 1.40
N GLY A 82 19.48 2.12 2.36
CA GLY A 82 19.27 1.58 3.70
C GLY A 82 18.34 0.38 3.76
N PHE A 83 17.33 0.31 2.88
CA PHE A 83 16.39 -0.80 2.76
C PHE A 83 16.59 -1.60 1.47
N TYR A 84 17.82 -1.60 0.92
CA TYR A 84 18.15 -2.23 -0.36
C TYR A 84 17.58 -3.64 -0.49
N LEU A 85 17.80 -4.50 0.52
CA LEU A 85 17.38 -5.90 0.44
C LEU A 85 15.85 -6.04 0.40
N ILE A 86 15.12 -5.23 1.17
CA ILE A 86 13.65 -5.27 1.20
C ILE A 86 13.07 -4.73 -0.11
N LEU A 87 13.59 -3.59 -0.60
CA LEU A 87 13.17 -3.00 -1.86
C LEU A 87 13.52 -3.88 -3.06
N PHE A 88 14.66 -4.58 -3.02
CA PHE A 88 15.02 -5.58 -4.02
C PHE A 88 14.02 -6.74 -4.06
N LEU A 89 13.63 -7.28 -2.90
CA LEU A 89 12.62 -8.33 -2.82
C LEU A 89 11.24 -7.85 -3.30
N ILE A 90 10.86 -6.61 -2.98
CA ILE A 90 9.65 -5.97 -3.52
C ILE A 90 9.74 -5.92 -5.05
N LEU A 91 10.84 -5.42 -5.62
CA LEU A 91 11.05 -5.35 -7.07
C LEU A 91 10.94 -6.73 -7.72
N VAL A 92 11.58 -7.75 -7.15
CA VAL A 92 11.47 -9.13 -7.65
C VAL A 92 10.02 -9.63 -7.61
N GLY A 93 9.29 -9.36 -6.51
CA GLY A 93 7.86 -9.67 -6.40
C GLY A 93 7.03 -8.97 -7.47
N LEU A 94 7.28 -7.68 -7.72
CA LEU A 94 6.61 -6.88 -8.75
C LEU A 94 6.85 -7.44 -10.16
N ILE A 95 8.10 -7.81 -10.48
CA ILE A 95 8.44 -8.46 -11.75
C ILE A 95 7.65 -9.75 -11.91
N PHE A 96 7.69 -10.64 -10.92
CA PHE A 96 6.97 -11.92 -10.99
C PHE A 96 5.45 -11.75 -11.10
N ARG A 97 4.89 -10.76 -10.42
CA ARG A 97 3.47 -10.43 -10.53
C ARG A 97 3.13 -9.94 -11.95
N GLY A 98 3.89 -8.99 -12.49
CA GLY A 98 3.63 -8.44 -13.83
C GLY A 98 3.70 -9.49 -14.93
N VAL A 99 4.76 -10.30 -14.97
CA VAL A 99 4.91 -11.35 -16.00
C VAL A 99 3.86 -12.46 -15.88
N THR A 100 3.24 -12.62 -14.71
CA THR A 100 2.25 -13.68 -14.50
C THR A 100 1.03 -13.51 -15.39
N PHE A 101 0.53 -12.29 -15.62
CA PHE A 101 -0.64 -12.09 -16.47
C PHE A 101 -0.40 -12.59 -17.90
N GLU A 102 0.74 -12.22 -18.49
CA GLU A 102 1.14 -12.63 -19.83
C GLU A 102 1.48 -14.12 -19.91
N PHE A 103 2.28 -14.63 -18.97
CA PHE A 103 2.79 -16.00 -19.04
C PHE A 103 1.71 -17.02 -18.71
N ARG A 104 0.73 -16.64 -17.86
CA ARG A 104 -0.47 -17.44 -17.64
C ARG A 104 -1.35 -17.48 -18.90
N HIS A 105 -1.53 -16.35 -19.59
CA HIS A 105 -2.33 -16.27 -20.81
C HIS A 105 -1.76 -17.16 -21.93
N HIS A 106 -0.43 -17.14 -22.08
CA HIS A 106 0.28 -17.94 -23.09
C HIS A 106 0.54 -19.41 -22.66
N SER A 107 0.13 -19.82 -21.46
CA SER A 107 0.37 -21.19 -21.02
C SER A 107 -0.64 -22.17 -21.61
N HIS A 108 -0.15 -23.09 -22.46
CA HIS A 108 -0.97 -24.13 -23.10
C HIS A 108 -1.34 -25.30 -22.17
N THR A 109 -0.69 -25.43 -21.01
CA THR A 109 -0.95 -26.53 -20.07
C THR A 109 -1.61 -26.02 -18.79
N GLU A 110 -2.49 -26.85 -18.23
CA GLU A 110 -3.16 -26.52 -16.97
C GLU A 110 -2.19 -26.46 -15.78
N LYS A 111 -1.12 -27.26 -15.82
CA LYS A 111 -0.03 -27.18 -14.83
C LYS A 111 0.68 -25.83 -14.90
N GLY A 112 0.96 -25.32 -16.10
CA GLY A 112 1.59 -24.03 -16.29
C GLY A 112 0.70 -22.86 -15.85
N LYS A 113 -0.60 -22.86 -16.23
CA LYS A 113 -1.56 -21.87 -15.74
C LYS A 113 -1.65 -21.84 -14.22
N MET A 114 -1.64 -23.03 -13.58
CA MET A 114 -1.68 -23.14 -12.12
C MET A 114 -0.38 -22.68 -11.47
N LEU A 115 0.78 -22.98 -12.06
CA LEU A 115 2.07 -22.47 -11.60
C LEU A 115 2.05 -20.94 -11.56
N TRP A 116 1.68 -20.31 -12.67
CA TRP A 116 1.59 -18.85 -12.73
C TRP A 116 0.54 -18.29 -11.77
N THR A 117 -0.61 -18.94 -11.63
CA THR A 117 -1.60 -18.53 -10.60
C THR A 117 -1.02 -18.56 -9.18
N LYS A 118 -0.18 -19.56 -8.85
CA LYS A 118 0.55 -19.60 -7.57
C LYS A 118 1.58 -18.48 -7.44
N VAL A 119 2.33 -18.19 -8.51
CA VAL A 119 3.28 -17.07 -8.52
C VAL A 119 2.56 -15.74 -8.27
N LEU A 120 1.42 -15.50 -8.91
CA LEU A 120 0.57 -14.32 -8.65
C LEU A 120 0.20 -14.23 -7.17
N GLY A 121 -0.35 -15.30 -6.60
CA GLY A 121 -0.80 -15.30 -5.22
C GLY A 121 0.33 -15.08 -4.21
N VAL A 122 1.49 -15.70 -4.42
CA VAL A 122 2.67 -15.54 -3.55
C VAL A 122 3.25 -14.14 -3.66
N ALA A 123 3.40 -13.60 -4.88
CA ALA A 123 3.89 -12.23 -5.06
C ALA A 123 2.93 -11.21 -4.43
N SER A 124 1.62 -11.40 -4.66
CA SER A 124 0.56 -10.54 -4.11
C SER A 124 0.44 -10.60 -2.59
N PHE A 125 0.94 -11.65 -1.96
CA PHE A 125 1.13 -11.73 -0.51
C PHE A 125 2.42 -11.01 -0.08
N ALA A 126 3.54 -11.35 -0.73
CA ALA A 126 4.87 -10.92 -0.31
C ALA A 126 5.06 -9.41 -0.43
N ILE A 127 4.57 -8.78 -1.50
CA ILE A 127 4.77 -7.34 -1.75
C ILE A 127 4.16 -6.47 -0.64
N PRO A 128 2.84 -6.52 -0.33
CA PRO A 128 2.28 -5.71 0.74
C PRO A 128 2.85 -6.07 2.11
N PHE A 129 3.23 -7.33 2.35
CA PHE A 129 3.94 -7.72 3.58
C PHE A 129 5.29 -7.01 3.72
N LEU A 130 6.11 -7.02 2.67
CA LEU A 130 7.43 -6.37 2.66
C LEU A 130 7.31 -4.84 2.76
N PHE A 131 6.30 -4.23 2.13
CA PHE A 131 6.01 -2.81 2.31
C PHE A 131 5.65 -2.49 3.76
N GLY A 132 4.75 -3.26 4.36
CA GLY A 132 4.37 -3.08 5.76
C GLY A 132 5.59 -3.18 6.68
N LEU A 133 6.43 -4.20 6.47
CA LEU A 133 7.68 -4.41 7.19
C LEU A 133 8.65 -3.23 7.04
N MET A 134 8.85 -2.73 5.81
CA MET A 134 9.70 -1.57 5.54
C MET A 134 9.19 -0.30 6.24
N PHE A 135 7.92 0.06 6.05
CA PHE A 135 7.38 1.31 6.57
C PHE A 135 7.35 1.33 8.11
N THR A 136 7.01 0.21 8.73
CA THR A 136 6.96 0.13 10.19
C THR A 136 8.34 0.07 10.85
N SER A 137 9.32 -0.60 10.21
CA SER A 137 10.73 -0.50 10.58
C SER A 137 11.24 0.95 10.46
N MET A 138 10.85 1.65 9.39
CA MET A 138 11.25 3.04 9.16
C MET A 138 10.72 4.01 10.24
N ILE A 139 9.47 3.85 10.70
CA ILE A 139 8.90 4.73 11.74
C ILE A 139 9.39 4.39 13.16
N GLN A 140 9.86 3.16 13.40
CA GLN A 140 10.53 2.78 14.65
C GLN A 140 11.88 3.49 14.82
N GLY A 141 12.51 3.84 13.70
CA GLY A 141 13.83 4.44 13.65
C GLY A 141 14.91 3.43 13.28
N VAL A 142 15.83 3.86 12.43
CA VAL A 142 16.90 3.02 11.89
C VAL A 142 18.29 3.51 12.33
N PRO A 143 19.27 2.62 12.48
CA PRO A 143 20.65 3.03 12.73
C PRO A 143 21.16 3.83 11.52
N MET A 144 21.48 5.09 11.75
CA MET A 144 21.87 6.04 10.71
C MET A 144 22.94 6.99 11.25
N ASP A 145 23.98 7.22 10.44
CA ASP A 145 25.06 8.17 10.76
C ASP A 145 24.67 9.62 10.42
N ALA A 146 25.53 10.58 10.78
CA ALA A 146 25.30 12.00 10.51
C ALA A 146 25.28 12.36 9.02
N LYS A 147 25.73 11.46 8.13
CA LYS A 147 25.69 11.61 6.67
C LYS A 147 24.46 10.95 6.07
N GLY A 148 23.56 10.38 6.88
CA GLY A 148 22.34 9.71 6.40
C GLY A 148 22.58 8.30 5.88
N ASN A 149 23.78 7.73 6.08
CA ASN A 149 24.03 6.35 5.70
C ASN A 149 23.37 5.44 6.74
N VAL A 150 22.45 4.60 6.26
CA VAL A 150 21.74 3.63 7.08
C VAL A 150 22.54 2.35 7.15
N THR A 151 22.84 1.89 8.36
CA THR A 151 23.56 0.63 8.63
C THR A 151 22.60 -0.45 9.12
N ALA A 152 21.58 -0.73 8.30
CA ALA A 152 20.53 -1.68 8.66
C ALA A 152 21.04 -3.13 8.66
N THR A 153 20.59 -3.88 9.65
CA THR A 153 20.83 -5.33 9.80
C THR A 153 19.53 -6.10 9.62
N PHE A 154 19.60 -7.43 9.60
CA PHE A 154 18.39 -8.25 9.57
C PHE A 154 17.39 -7.89 10.69
N ALA A 155 17.88 -7.62 11.90
CA ALA A 155 17.04 -7.23 13.03
C ALA A 155 16.44 -5.81 12.90
N THR A 156 17.05 -4.95 12.08
CA THR A 156 16.45 -3.65 11.72
C THR A 156 15.18 -3.89 10.89
N TYR A 157 15.26 -4.76 9.88
CA TYR A 157 14.15 -5.05 9.00
C TYR A 157 13.10 -5.94 9.67
N VAL A 158 13.51 -6.98 10.38
CA VAL A 158 12.65 -7.99 11.00
C VAL A 158 12.69 -7.82 12.51
N ASN A 159 11.69 -7.12 13.02
CA ASN A 159 11.47 -6.86 14.44
C ASN A 159 9.97 -6.99 14.75
N PHE A 160 9.60 -6.84 16.02
CA PHE A 160 8.22 -7.07 16.45
C PHE A 160 7.22 -6.13 15.77
N LEU A 161 7.51 -4.83 15.75
CA LEU A 161 6.66 -3.84 15.09
C LEU A 161 6.62 -4.07 13.57
N SER A 162 7.74 -4.46 12.96
CA SER A 162 7.81 -4.64 11.51
C SER A 162 7.09 -5.87 11.00
N VAL A 163 7.15 -6.99 11.72
CA VAL A 163 6.39 -8.19 11.39
C VAL A 163 4.89 -7.94 11.53
N VAL A 164 4.46 -7.29 12.63
CA VAL A 164 3.05 -6.91 12.81
C VAL A 164 2.60 -5.95 11.71
N GLY A 165 3.41 -4.96 11.35
CA GLY A 165 3.16 -4.04 10.24
C GLY A 165 3.00 -4.75 8.91
N GLY A 166 3.90 -5.68 8.59
CA GLY A 166 3.83 -6.51 7.39
C GLY A 166 2.56 -7.35 7.33
N VAL A 167 2.22 -8.05 8.41
CA VAL A 167 0.98 -8.83 8.48
C VAL A 167 -0.25 -7.93 8.36
N ALA A 168 -0.27 -6.77 9.00
CA ALA A 168 -1.39 -5.84 8.97
C ALA A 168 -1.63 -5.29 7.56
N VAL A 169 -0.59 -4.81 6.87
CA VAL A 169 -0.71 -4.28 5.50
C VAL A 169 -1.13 -5.38 4.51
N MET A 170 -0.58 -6.59 4.64
CA MET A 170 -0.99 -7.75 3.84
C MET A 170 -2.46 -8.13 4.09
N LEU A 171 -2.90 -8.19 5.35
CA LEU A 171 -4.29 -8.51 5.71
C LEU A 171 -5.25 -7.43 5.20
N LEU A 172 -4.88 -6.16 5.33
CA LEU A 172 -5.68 -5.04 4.83
C LEU A 172 -5.79 -5.08 3.30
N ALA A 173 -4.70 -5.41 2.59
CA ALA A 173 -4.71 -5.60 1.14
C ALA A 173 -5.64 -6.76 0.75
N TRP A 174 -5.55 -7.87 1.47
CA TRP A 174 -6.41 -9.02 1.22
C TRP A 174 -7.89 -8.69 1.43
N LEU A 175 -8.24 -8.03 2.53
CA LEU A 175 -9.59 -7.55 2.80
C LEU A 175 -10.09 -6.57 1.73
N HIS A 176 -9.25 -5.63 1.31
CA HIS A 176 -9.59 -4.67 0.26
C HIS A 176 -9.88 -5.37 -1.08
N GLY A 177 -9.07 -6.37 -1.45
CA GLY A 177 -9.32 -7.22 -2.63
C GLY A 177 -10.56 -8.10 -2.50
N LEU A 178 -10.89 -8.62 -1.32
CA LEU A 178 -12.14 -9.36 -1.11
C LEU A 178 -13.37 -8.46 -1.29
N ASN A 179 -13.33 -7.23 -0.77
CA ASN A 179 -14.40 -6.24 -0.99
C ASN A 179 -14.52 -5.87 -2.47
N TYR A 180 -13.39 -5.73 -3.17
CA TYR A 180 -13.37 -5.51 -4.61
C TYR A 180 -13.95 -6.69 -5.40
N LEU A 181 -13.59 -7.94 -5.06
CA LEU A 181 -14.17 -9.12 -5.68
C LEU A 181 -15.67 -9.19 -5.47
N ALA A 182 -16.16 -8.92 -4.25
CA ALA A 182 -17.60 -8.87 -4.00
C ALA A 182 -18.29 -7.81 -4.86
N LEU A 183 -17.67 -6.63 -5.04
CA LEU A 183 -18.18 -5.56 -5.90
C LEU A 183 -18.19 -5.95 -7.39
N LYS A 184 -17.17 -6.66 -7.85
CA LYS A 184 -16.86 -6.88 -9.28
C LYS A 184 -17.28 -8.22 -9.85
N THR A 185 -17.64 -9.19 -9.03
CA THR A 185 -17.99 -10.55 -9.47
C THR A 185 -19.46 -10.88 -9.21
N GLU A 186 -19.94 -11.98 -9.77
CA GLU A 186 -21.29 -12.52 -9.56
C GLU A 186 -21.24 -13.97 -9.06
N GLY A 187 -22.32 -14.43 -8.42
CA GLY A 187 -22.50 -15.82 -8.01
C GLY A 187 -21.65 -16.23 -6.79
N ALA A 188 -21.22 -17.49 -6.78
CA ALA A 188 -20.59 -18.12 -5.62
C ALA A 188 -19.29 -17.43 -5.16
N LEU A 189 -18.49 -16.88 -6.08
CA LEU A 189 -17.25 -16.19 -5.75
C LEU A 189 -17.53 -14.89 -4.96
N ARG A 190 -18.53 -14.11 -5.38
CA ARG A 190 -18.99 -12.90 -4.71
C ARG A 190 -19.42 -13.16 -3.27
N GLU A 191 -20.30 -14.14 -3.07
CA GLU A 191 -20.81 -14.51 -1.74
C GLU A 191 -19.69 -15.03 -0.83
N ARG A 192 -18.78 -15.83 -1.39
CA ARG A 192 -17.62 -16.37 -0.66
C ARG A 192 -16.66 -15.25 -0.24
N ALA A 193 -16.37 -14.31 -1.13
CA ALA A 193 -15.52 -13.16 -0.84
C ALA A 193 -16.09 -12.33 0.33
N ALA A 194 -17.39 -12.00 0.28
CA ALA A 194 -18.06 -11.27 1.36
C ALA A 194 -18.05 -12.05 2.70
N LYS A 195 -18.30 -13.36 2.67
CA LYS A 195 -18.28 -14.20 3.87
C LYS A 195 -16.89 -14.25 4.51
N ILE A 196 -15.84 -14.43 3.71
CA ILE A 196 -14.46 -14.47 4.20
C ILE A 196 -14.05 -13.08 4.72
N ALA A 197 -14.39 -12.01 4.01
CA ALA A 197 -14.12 -10.65 4.46
C ALA A 197 -14.73 -10.37 5.85
N ASN A 198 -16.00 -10.75 6.06
CA ASN A 198 -16.67 -10.60 7.36
C ASN A 198 -15.93 -11.30 8.51
N ILE A 199 -15.29 -12.44 8.26
CA ILE A 199 -14.50 -13.15 9.27
C ILE A 199 -13.17 -12.43 9.49
N LEU A 200 -12.48 -12.05 8.41
CA LEU A 200 -11.15 -11.42 8.47
C LEU A 200 -11.18 -10.03 9.11
N TYR A 201 -12.30 -9.30 9.08
CA TYR A 201 -12.41 -8.04 9.81
C TYR A 201 -12.23 -8.19 11.32
N PHE A 202 -12.66 -9.31 11.91
CA PHE A 202 -12.40 -9.56 13.33
C PHE A 202 -10.92 -9.77 13.63
N VAL A 203 -10.20 -10.41 12.71
CA VAL A 203 -8.74 -10.55 12.79
C VAL A 203 -8.08 -9.17 12.63
N LEU A 204 -8.60 -8.34 11.72
CA LEU A 204 -8.10 -6.99 11.52
C LEU A 204 -8.27 -6.12 12.77
N TYR A 205 -9.40 -6.19 13.49
CA TYR A 205 -9.56 -5.44 14.75
C TYR A 205 -8.52 -5.83 15.80
N ALA A 206 -8.25 -7.13 15.96
CA ALA A 206 -7.18 -7.58 16.85
C ALA A 206 -5.83 -7.03 16.39
N GLY A 207 -5.56 -7.06 15.08
CA GLY A 207 -4.37 -6.48 14.47
C GLY A 207 -4.24 -4.96 14.69
N GLU A 208 -5.32 -4.20 14.58
CA GLU A 208 -5.36 -2.76 14.81
C GLU A 208 -5.04 -2.41 16.27
N VAL A 209 -5.58 -3.16 17.22
CA VAL A 209 -5.26 -2.99 18.65
C VAL A 209 -3.79 -3.28 18.91
N VAL A 210 -3.28 -4.41 18.41
CA VAL A 210 -1.86 -4.76 18.57
C VAL A 210 -0.98 -3.70 17.92
N PHE A 211 -1.31 -3.26 16.70
CA PHE A 211 -0.56 -2.21 16.00
C PHE A 211 -0.56 -0.88 16.77
N ALA A 212 -1.71 -0.44 17.28
CA ALA A 212 -1.81 0.80 18.06
C ALA A 212 -0.98 0.75 19.36
N VAL A 213 -0.99 -0.38 20.06
CA VAL A 213 -0.16 -0.59 21.26
C VAL A 213 1.32 -0.55 20.89
N LEU A 214 1.73 -1.23 19.83
CA LEU A 214 3.13 -1.24 19.40
C LEU A 214 3.60 0.12 18.88
N LEU A 215 2.73 0.85 18.18
CA LEU A 215 3.00 2.21 17.77
C LEU A 215 3.28 3.09 19.00
N ALA A 216 2.50 2.95 20.08
CA ALA A 216 2.70 3.70 21.31
C ALA A 216 3.99 3.33 22.06
N ILE A 217 4.45 2.08 21.97
CA ILE A 217 5.65 1.60 22.67
C ILE A 217 6.94 1.90 21.89
N PHE A 218 6.90 1.72 20.56
CA PHE A 218 8.11 1.67 19.73
C PHE A 218 8.32 2.93 18.87
N THR A 219 7.43 3.91 18.93
CA THR A 219 7.57 5.17 18.18
C THR A 219 7.30 6.38 19.06
N ASP A 220 7.77 7.55 18.62
CA ASP A 220 7.54 8.82 19.32
C ASP A 220 6.28 9.56 18.84
N PHE A 221 5.37 8.88 18.12
CA PHE A 221 4.21 9.52 17.49
C PHE A 221 3.28 10.17 18.52
N PHE A 222 2.97 9.47 19.62
CA PHE A 222 2.13 10.02 20.68
C PHE A 222 2.83 11.14 21.46
N GLU A 223 4.16 11.09 21.62
CA GLU A 223 4.92 12.14 22.30
C GLU A 223 4.98 13.43 21.47
N LYS A 224 5.18 13.31 20.15
CA LYS A 224 5.34 14.46 19.25
C LYS A 224 4.03 14.99 18.72
N HIS A 225 3.03 14.13 18.53
CA HIS A 225 1.82 14.43 17.79
C HIS A 225 0.56 13.75 18.33
N PHE A 226 0.40 13.75 19.65
CA PHE A 226 -0.68 13.07 20.37
C PHE A 226 -2.06 13.15 19.71
N ILE A 227 -2.54 14.38 19.43
CA ILE A 227 -3.89 14.61 18.87
C ILE A 227 -4.00 14.02 17.46
N GLY A 228 -3.02 14.27 16.59
CA GLY A 228 -3.03 13.78 15.22
C GLY A 228 -3.02 12.26 15.16
N THR A 229 -2.18 11.63 16.00
CA THR A 229 -2.06 10.18 16.10
C THR A 229 -3.35 9.55 16.62
N LEU A 230 -3.96 10.11 17.67
CA LEU A 230 -5.25 9.62 18.17
C LEU A 230 -6.37 9.75 17.15
N VAL A 231 -6.48 10.90 16.48
CA VAL A 231 -7.52 11.15 15.48
C VAL A 231 -7.38 10.17 14.31
N LEU A 232 -6.18 9.94 13.82
CA LEU A 232 -5.95 9.03 12.68
C LEU A 232 -6.14 7.56 13.07
N LEU A 233 -5.74 7.14 14.27
CA LEU A 233 -6.04 5.79 14.77
C LEU A 233 -7.56 5.58 14.94
N ALA A 234 -8.26 6.56 15.52
CA ALA A 234 -9.72 6.50 15.63
C ALA A 234 -10.39 6.45 14.24
N LEU A 235 -9.88 7.24 13.28
CA LEU A 235 -10.38 7.24 11.91
C LEU A 235 -10.18 5.88 11.23
N ILE A 236 -9.01 5.25 11.41
CA ILE A 236 -8.74 3.88 10.90
C ILE A 236 -9.80 2.91 11.44
N VAL A 237 -10.00 2.88 12.76
CA VAL A 237 -10.98 1.98 13.40
C VAL A 237 -12.41 2.25 12.90
N ILE A 238 -12.80 3.53 12.76
CA ILE A 238 -14.11 3.92 12.26
C ILE A 238 -14.30 3.46 10.81
N LEU A 239 -13.30 3.67 9.94
CA LEU A 239 -13.37 3.26 8.54
C LEU A 239 -13.41 1.74 8.40
N THR A 240 -12.62 1.00 9.18
CA THR A 240 -12.68 -0.46 9.24
C THR A 240 -14.05 -0.95 9.73
N LEU A 241 -14.64 -0.29 10.73
CA LEU A 241 -15.99 -0.59 11.20
C LEU A 241 -17.04 -0.35 10.11
N VAL A 242 -16.99 0.81 9.44
CA VAL A 242 -17.90 1.11 8.31
C VAL A 242 -17.74 0.06 7.20
N ALA A 243 -16.51 -0.34 6.88
CA ALA A 243 -16.25 -1.34 5.86
C ALA A 243 -16.87 -2.70 6.22
N HIS A 244 -16.68 -3.15 7.47
CA HIS A 244 -17.24 -4.40 7.98
C HIS A 244 -18.78 -4.39 8.04
N LEU A 245 -19.39 -3.31 8.55
CA LEU A 245 -20.84 -3.17 8.57
C LEU A 245 -21.43 -3.14 7.16
N SER A 246 -20.74 -2.49 6.21
CA SER A 246 -21.14 -2.49 4.82
C SER A 246 -21.04 -3.86 4.17
N VAL A 247 -20.06 -4.69 4.51
CA VAL A 247 -20.02 -6.11 4.08
C VAL A 247 -21.24 -6.87 4.61
N ARG A 248 -21.58 -6.72 5.89
CA ARG A 248 -22.78 -7.38 6.48
C ARG A 248 -24.08 -6.91 5.86
N ALA A 249 -24.16 -5.63 5.50
CA ALA A 249 -25.32 -5.03 4.86
C ALA A 249 -25.38 -5.30 3.33
N GLY A 250 -24.40 -6.00 2.74
CA GLY A 250 -24.31 -6.22 1.30
C GLY A 250 -24.02 -4.97 0.47
N LYS A 251 -23.54 -3.88 1.10
CA LYS A 251 -23.22 -2.60 0.46
C LYS A 251 -21.77 -2.58 -0.04
N GLU A 252 -21.50 -3.33 -1.10
CA GLU A 252 -20.14 -3.61 -1.59
C GLU A 252 -19.33 -2.37 -1.97
N MET A 253 -19.94 -1.36 -2.60
CA MET A 253 -19.23 -0.13 -2.95
C MET A 253 -18.77 0.61 -1.69
N SER A 254 -19.61 0.68 -0.66
CA SER A 254 -19.24 1.30 0.61
C SER A 254 -18.16 0.50 1.34
N ALA A 255 -18.23 -0.83 1.31
CA ALA A 255 -17.18 -1.68 1.88
C ALA A 255 -15.82 -1.47 1.18
N PHE A 256 -15.83 -1.42 -0.16
CA PHE A 256 -14.64 -1.14 -0.95
C PHE A 256 -14.06 0.25 -0.64
N LEU A 257 -14.86 1.31 -0.71
CA LEU A 257 -14.39 2.66 -0.44
C LEU A 257 -13.88 2.83 0.99
N ALA A 258 -14.58 2.30 1.99
CA ALA A 258 -14.17 2.42 3.39
C ALA A 258 -12.86 1.66 3.68
N SER A 259 -12.69 0.45 3.13
CA SER A 259 -11.41 -0.28 3.25
C SER A 259 -10.25 0.42 2.53
N GLY A 260 -10.49 1.02 1.36
CA GLY A 260 -9.48 1.82 0.68
C GLY A 260 -9.13 3.11 1.44
N LEU A 261 -10.13 3.81 2.00
CA LEU A 261 -9.91 4.97 2.86
C LEU A 261 -9.13 4.61 4.13
N THR A 262 -9.24 3.38 4.62
CA THR A 262 -8.44 2.87 5.75
C THR A 262 -6.95 2.87 5.39
N PHE A 263 -6.58 2.47 4.16
CA PHE A 263 -5.19 2.62 3.67
C PHE A 263 -4.73 4.08 3.63
N ILE A 264 -5.58 4.98 3.14
CA ILE A 264 -5.26 6.42 3.10
C ILE A 264 -5.02 6.96 4.52
N ALA A 265 -5.87 6.58 5.48
CA ALA A 265 -5.70 6.98 6.88
C ALA A 265 -4.42 6.38 7.51
N LEU A 266 -4.05 5.15 7.16
CA LEU A 266 -2.80 4.53 7.60
C LEU A 266 -1.55 5.24 7.03
N VAL A 267 -1.56 5.58 5.74
CA VAL A 267 -0.47 6.37 5.14
C VAL A 267 -0.41 7.76 5.75
N ALA A 268 -1.56 8.41 5.95
CA ALA A 268 -1.65 9.70 6.63
C ALA A 268 -1.09 9.63 8.05
N LEU A 269 -1.37 8.56 8.81
CA LEU A 269 -0.82 8.33 10.15
C LEU A 269 0.72 8.28 10.12
N ILE A 270 1.29 7.53 9.18
CA ILE A 270 2.76 7.44 9.01
C ILE A 270 3.35 8.82 8.69
N PHE A 271 2.83 9.51 7.68
CA PHE A 271 3.36 10.82 7.26
C PHE A 271 3.20 11.88 8.34
N GLN A 272 2.06 11.88 9.03
CA GLN A 272 1.80 12.76 10.15
C GLN A 272 2.81 12.50 11.28
N GLY A 273 3.07 11.25 11.65
CA GLY A 273 3.93 10.94 12.79
C GLY A 273 5.42 11.13 12.51
N ILE A 274 5.88 10.92 11.28
CA ILE A 274 7.27 11.22 10.92
C ILE A 274 7.52 12.72 10.84
N PHE A 275 6.52 13.54 10.49
CA PHE A 275 6.68 14.99 10.33
C PHE A 275 7.36 15.66 11.55
N PRO A 276 8.30 16.62 11.36
CA PRO A 276 8.84 17.15 10.11
C PRO A 276 10.05 16.36 9.58
N ARG A 277 10.23 15.12 10.03
CA ARG A 277 11.23 14.18 9.52
C ARG A 277 10.68 13.45 8.32
N VAL A 278 11.58 13.01 7.46
CA VAL A 278 11.30 12.07 6.36
C VAL A 278 11.92 10.70 6.64
N MET A 279 12.91 10.63 7.52
CA MET A 279 13.52 9.39 7.98
C MET A 279 13.96 9.54 9.44
N ILE A 280 13.58 8.58 10.29
CA ILE A 280 13.86 8.60 11.73
C ILE A 280 15.14 7.79 11.99
N ALA A 281 16.10 8.39 12.68
CA ALA A 281 17.30 7.71 13.15
C ALA A 281 17.13 7.25 14.61
N THR A 282 17.78 6.15 15.00
CA THR A 282 17.85 5.73 16.42
C THR A 282 18.55 6.77 17.30
N ASN A 283 19.55 7.49 16.77
CA ASN A 283 20.04 8.73 17.36
C ASN A 283 19.25 9.90 16.75
N PRO A 284 18.36 10.57 17.51
CA PRO A 284 17.50 11.63 16.96
C PRO A 284 18.25 12.76 16.24
N ALA A 285 19.51 13.04 16.64
CA ALA A 285 20.35 14.06 16.03
C ALA A 285 20.69 13.79 14.55
N HIS A 286 20.63 12.52 14.12
CA HIS A 286 20.92 12.11 12.75
C HIS A 286 19.67 11.98 11.88
N SER A 287 18.46 12.22 12.41
CA SER A 287 17.23 12.09 11.64
C SER A 287 17.19 13.05 10.45
N ILE A 288 16.69 12.58 9.32
CA ILE A 288 16.60 13.39 8.09
C ILE A 288 15.32 14.22 8.14
N LEU A 289 15.48 15.54 8.03
CA LEU A 289 14.37 16.50 8.04
C LEU A 289 13.98 16.93 6.63
N ILE A 290 12.69 17.25 6.43
CA ILE A 290 12.15 17.78 5.16
C ILE A 290 13.02 18.94 4.65
N LYS A 291 13.40 19.86 5.55
CA LYS A 291 14.19 21.06 5.21
C LYS A 291 15.59 20.76 4.64
N ASN A 292 16.17 19.62 5.02
CA ASN A 292 17.54 19.22 4.66
C ASN A 292 17.56 18.17 3.55
N ALA A 293 16.41 17.56 3.23
CA ALA A 293 16.31 16.49 2.25
C ALA A 293 15.83 16.95 0.87
N SER A 294 15.24 18.14 0.80
CA SER A 294 14.53 18.60 -0.40
C SER A 294 15.45 19.16 -1.47
N SER A 295 15.00 19.06 -2.73
CA SER A 295 15.59 19.76 -3.87
C SER A 295 15.52 21.29 -3.75
N THR A 296 16.22 21.98 -4.66
CA THR A 296 16.23 23.45 -4.73
C THR A 296 14.83 24.02 -4.96
N GLY A 297 14.60 25.27 -4.56
CA GLY A 297 13.32 25.96 -4.75
C GLY A 297 12.90 26.04 -6.23
N TYR A 298 13.87 26.20 -7.15
CA TYR A 298 13.61 26.19 -8.59
C TYR A 298 13.08 24.83 -9.04
N THR A 299 13.76 23.73 -8.67
CA THR A 299 13.33 22.37 -9.00
C THR A 299 11.91 22.09 -8.50
N LEU A 300 11.63 22.39 -7.23
CA LEU A 300 10.31 22.17 -6.64
C LEU A 300 9.22 23.01 -7.33
N LYS A 301 9.52 24.27 -7.69
CA LYS A 301 8.58 25.12 -8.44
C LYS A 301 8.28 24.54 -9.82
N THR A 302 9.31 24.15 -10.57
CA THR A 302 9.16 23.58 -11.92
C THR A 302 8.34 22.29 -11.89
N MET A 303 8.67 21.36 -10.99
CA MET A 303 7.90 20.13 -10.84
C MET A 303 6.45 20.41 -10.46
N THR A 304 6.19 21.41 -9.59
CA THR A 304 4.82 21.76 -9.19
C THR A 304 3.99 22.18 -10.40
N ILE A 305 4.56 23.01 -11.28
CA ILE A 305 3.88 23.44 -12.52
C ILE A 305 3.59 22.23 -13.40
N ILE A 306 4.57 21.34 -13.61
CA ILE A 306 4.40 20.13 -14.41
C ILE A 306 3.30 19.24 -13.83
N THR A 307 3.30 19.00 -12.52
CA THR A 307 2.27 18.18 -11.85
C THR A 307 0.88 18.79 -11.97
N LEU A 308 0.72 20.09 -11.77
CA LEU A 308 -0.58 20.75 -11.89
C LEU A 308 -1.14 20.70 -13.32
N VAL A 309 -0.26 20.66 -14.34
CA VAL A 309 -0.66 20.52 -15.73
C VAL A 309 -0.99 19.07 -16.08
N ILE A 310 -0.13 18.11 -15.73
CA ILE A 310 -0.24 16.71 -16.19
C ILE A 310 -1.24 15.90 -15.36
N LEU A 311 -1.26 16.09 -14.03
CA LEU A 311 -2.05 15.26 -13.12
C LEU A 311 -3.56 15.24 -13.46
N PRO A 312 -4.21 16.37 -13.82
CA PRO A 312 -5.61 16.34 -14.20
C PRO A 312 -5.90 15.41 -15.40
N PHE A 313 -5.04 15.41 -16.42
CA PHE A 313 -5.22 14.52 -17.58
C PHE A 313 -5.09 13.05 -17.19
N VAL A 314 -4.12 12.73 -16.34
CA VAL A 314 -3.92 11.37 -15.82
C VAL A 314 -5.15 10.92 -15.02
N LEU A 315 -5.68 11.76 -14.12
CA LEU A 315 -6.86 11.44 -13.32
C LEU A 315 -8.13 11.30 -14.16
N ILE A 316 -8.31 12.15 -15.20
CA ILE A 316 -9.45 12.04 -16.12
C ILE A 316 -9.39 10.72 -16.89
N TYR A 317 -8.22 10.39 -17.47
CA TYR A 317 -8.03 9.14 -18.20
C TYR A 317 -8.25 7.92 -17.28
N MET A 318 -7.70 7.96 -16.08
CA MET A 318 -7.89 6.91 -15.10
C MET A 318 -9.37 6.75 -14.72
N GLY A 319 -10.06 7.85 -14.42
CA GLY A 319 -11.50 7.86 -14.13
C GLY A 319 -12.33 7.30 -15.29
N TRP A 320 -11.98 7.64 -16.53
CA TRP A 320 -12.58 7.05 -17.73
C TRP A 320 -12.37 5.53 -17.74
N THR A 321 -11.15 5.04 -17.58
CA THR A 321 -10.87 3.60 -17.63
C THR A 321 -11.71 2.83 -16.61
N TYR A 322 -11.75 3.29 -15.36
CA TYR A 322 -12.60 2.70 -14.32
C TYR A 322 -14.10 2.75 -14.67
N PHE A 323 -14.55 3.85 -15.30
CA PHE A 323 -15.93 3.95 -15.77
C PHE A 323 -16.25 2.93 -16.87
N ILE A 324 -15.36 2.71 -17.83
CA ILE A 324 -15.56 1.74 -18.92
C ILE A 324 -15.64 0.33 -18.36
N PHE A 325 -14.70 -0.03 -17.49
CA PHE A 325 -14.63 -1.36 -16.89
C PHE A 325 -15.47 -1.52 -15.62
N ARG A 326 -16.52 -0.70 -15.41
CA ARG A 326 -17.32 -0.73 -14.17
C ARG A 326 -18.18 -1.99 -13.99
N LYS A 327 -18.61 -2.63 -15.07
CA LYS A 327 -19.54 -3.77 -15.04
C LYS A 327 -18.96 -4.98 -14.29
N ARG A 328 -19.84 -5.81 -13.74
CA ARG A 328 -19.45 -7.06 -13.09
C ARG A 328 -19.02 -8.12 -14.11
N ILE A 329 -18.14 -9.00 -13.67
CA ILE A 329 -17.64 -10.13 -14.44
C ILE A 329 -18.42 -11.38 -14.05
N LYS A 330 -18.96 -12.03 -15.06
CA LYS A 330 -19.64 -13.32 -14.94
C LYS A 330 -18.64 -14.46 -15.04
N LYS A 331 -19.00 -15.59 -14.45
CA LYS A 331 -18.24 -16.84 -14.52
C LYS A 331 -18.29 -17.45 -15.91
#